data_AF-A0A7S4R6H9-F1
#
_entry.id   AF-A0A7S4R6H9-F1
#
_cell.length_a   1.000
_cell.length_b   1.000
_cell.length_c   1.000
_cell.angle_alpha   90.00
_cell.angle_beta   90.00
_cell.angle_gamma   90.00
#
_symmetry.space_group_name_H-M   'P 1'
#
loop_
_entity.id
_entity.type
_entity.pdbx_description
1 polymer ?
#
loop_
_entity_poly.entity_id
_entity_poly.type
_entity_poly.pdbx_seq_one_letter_code
_entity_poly.pdbx_strand_id
1 'polypeptide(L)'
;SSDLKKQHLLNFQLGLQRKGMLPNEKIEDAVSCNLPVVTEGLMQCIDDGSIRPIHSTLKYYEVTNDNASNEKTTANTKQNQMYAVLNNDEKIEIDNVIQATGWTMGLPFFSRDLKDKLIDDHDGLYRLYRFAVNPDLPNLGFVGFNSSFCTVLSSEMIANWLVRYADGMLIKNGDKTKDEMRANINRMLDWKRRVRPAASVYGGNCVAPFLHLHFDEILNDVGATLSYDSMFGYPDAEKFGKCLDSAPKYKVQD
;
A
#
# COMPACT_ATOMS: atom_id res chain seq x y z
N SER A 1 -1.69 -21.61 -16.18
CA SER A 1 -1.95 -21.72 -14.73
C SER A 1 -3.31 -21.11 -14.41
N SER A 2 -3.72 -21.12 -13.13
CA SER A 2 -4.91 -20.43 -12.61
C SER A 2 -4.92 -18.93 -12.92
N ASP A 3 -3.74 -18.32 -13.01
CA ASP A 3 -3.58 -16.87 -12.99
C ASP A 3 -3.88 -16.29 -14.37
N LEU A 4 -3.36 -16.95 -15.41
CA LEU A 4 -3.75 -16.68 -16.80
C LEU A 4 -5.29 -16.71 -16.98
N LYS A 5 -6.01 -17.60 -16.30
CA LYS A 5 -7.48 -17.66 -16.36
C LYS A 5 -8.14 -16.46 -15.67
N LYS A 6 -7.58 -15.95 -14.56
CA LYS A 6 -8.08 -14.76 -13.85
C LYS A 6 -7.90 -13.50 -14.69
N GLN A 7 -6.71 -13.29 -15.28
CA GLN A 7 -6.46 -12.15 -16.15
C GLN A 7 -7.39 -12.15 -17.37
N HIS A 8 -7.59 -13.31 -18.01
CA HIS A 8 -8.53 -13.42 -19.13
C HIS A 8 -9.98 -13.13 -18.72
N LEU A 9 -10.40 -13.60 -17.55
CA LEU A 9 -11.74 -13.33 -17.02
C LEU A 9 -11.95 -11.84 -16.78
N LEU A 10 -11.00 -11.15 -16.14
CA LEU A 10 -11.08 -9.71 -15.89
C LEU A 10 -11.10 -8.91 -17.19
N ASN A 11 -10.20 -9.25 -18.13
CA ASN A 11 -10.15 -8.63 -19.45
C ASN A 11 -11.47 -8.77 -20.21
N PHE A 12 -12.11 -9.95 -20.12
CA PHE A 12 -13.37 -10.23 -20.77
C PHE A 12 -14.54 -9.52 -20.09
N GLN A 13 -14.67 -9.63 -18.76
CA GLN A 13 -15.74 -9.01 -17.98
C GLN A 13 -15.77 -7.49 -18.13
N LEU A 14 -14.59 -6.86 -18.15
CA LEU A 14 -14.46 -5.41 -18.28
C LEU A 14 -14.30 -4.96 -19.73
N GLY A 15 -14.03 -5.88 -20.66
CA GLY A 15 -13.75 -5.53 -22.06
C GLY A 15 -12.54 -4.62 -22.23
N LEU A 16 -11.49 -4.78 -21.40
CA LEU A 16 -10.36 -3.86 -21.31
C LEU A 16 -9.68 -3.61 -22.66
N GLN A 17 -9.57 -4.64 -23.50
CA GLN A 17 -8.99 -4.51 -24.84
C GLN A 17 -9.81 -3.57 -25.73
N ARG A 18 -11.15 -3.72 -25.74
CA ARG A 18 -12.04 -2.85 -26.52
C ARG A 18 -12.02 -1.40 -26.03
N LYS A 19 -11.76 -1.22 -24.74
CA LYS A 19 -11.66 0.08 -24.06
C LYS A 19 -10.24 0.66 -24.07
N GLY A 20 -9.27 0.02 -24.73
CA GLY A 20 -7.88 0.52 -24.79
C GLY A 20 -7.14 0.52 -23.45
N MET A 21 -7.58 -0.31 -22.49
CA MET A 21 -7.08 -0.36 -21.10
C MET A 21 -6.33 -1.65 -20.77
N LEU A 22 -5.86 -2.39 -21.78
CA LEU A 22 -5.13 -3.63 -21.54
C LEU A 22 -3.73 -3.29 -20.98
N PRO A 23 -3.36 -3.78 -19.78
CA PRO A 23 -2.04 -3.51 -19.20
C PRO A 23 -0.91 -4.13 -20.03
N ASN A 24 0.26 -3.48 -20.05
CA ASN A 24 1.46 -3.98 -20.74
C ASN A 24 2.16 -5.13 -19.99
N GLU A 25 1.95 -5.23 -18.69
CA GLU A 25 2.46 -6.28 -17.82
C GLU A 25 1.31 -7.12 -17.25
N LYS A 26 1.63 -8.28 -16.68
CA LYS A 26 0.60 -9.11 -16.05
C LYS A 26 0.11 -8.42 -14.79
N ILE A 27 -1.21 -8.39 -14.62
CA ILE A 27 -1.87 -7.77 -13.46
C ILE A 27 -1.34 -8.37 -12.14
N GLU A 28 -1.06 -9.67 -12.14
CA GLU A 28 -0.54 -10.39 -10.96
C GLU A 28 0.87 -9.96 -10.55
N ASP A 29 1.68 -9.53 -11.51
CA ASP A 29 3.06 -9.10 -11.26
C ASP A 29 3.10 -7.65 -10.76
N ALA A 30 2.10 -6.84 -11.16
CA ALA A 30 2.00 -5.42 -10.84
C ALA A 30 1.15 -5.11 -9.60
N VAL A 31 0.09 -5.89 -9.35
CA VAL A 31 -0.91 -5.59 -8.32
C VAL A 31 -0.73 -6.50 -7.11
N SER A 32 -0.30 -5.90 -6.01
CA SER A 32 0.05 -6.57 -4.76
C SER A 32 -1.13 -7.27 -4.06
N CYS A 33 -2.35 -6.74 -4.21
CA CYS A 33 -3.56 -7.22 -3.53
C CYS A 33 -4.62 -7.50 -4.59
N ASN A 34 -5.39 -8.59 -4.47
CA ASN A 34 -6.59 -8.79 -5.29
C ASN A 34 -7.63 -7.71 -4.94
N LEU A 35 -7.43 -6.49 -5.45
CA LEU A 35 -8.38 -5.41 -5.45
C LEU A 35 -8.88 -5.31 -6.88
N PRO A 36 -10.11 -5.75 -7.11
CA PRO A 36 -10.98 -4.85 -7.82
C PRO A 36 -12.41 -4.91 -7.26
N VAL A 37 -12.82 -3.83 -6.61
CA VAL A 37 -14.13 -3.29 -6.94
C VAL A 37 -13.81 -2.20 -7.96
N VAL A 38 -14.07 -2.47 -9.24
CA VAL A 38 -14.10 -1.41 -10.23
C VAL A 38 -14.99 -0.32 -9.68
N THR A 39 -14.50 0.92 -9.62
CA THR A 39 -15.30 2.05 -9.12
C THR A 39 -16.65 2.03 -9.80
N GLU A 40 -17.72 2.04 -9.01
CA GLU A 40 -19.08 2.02 -9.53
C GLU A 40 -19.26 3.17 -10.53
N GLY A 41 -19.82 2.86 -11.71
CA GLY A 41 -20.01 3.83 -12.78
C GLY A 41 -18.83 4.03 -13.74
N LEU A 42 -17.61 3.57 -13.40
CA LEU A 42 -16.43 3.83 -14.25
C LEU A 42 -16.60 3.29 -15.68
N MET A 43 -17.10 2.07 -15.81
CA MET A 43 -17.23 1.43 -17.12
C MET A 43 -18.31 2.09 -17.97
N GLN A 44 -19.39 2.56 -17.34
CA GLN A 44 -20.48 3.29 -17.97
C GLN A 44 -19.97 4.62 -18.53
N CYS A 45 -19.19 5.37 -17.74
CA CYS A 45 -18.58 6.62 -18.19
C CYS A 45 -17.59 6.43 -19.35
N ILE A 46 -16.92 5.27 -19.42
CA ILE A 46 -16.07 4.94 -20.57
C ILE A 46 -16.92 4.61 -21.80
N ASP A 47 -17.99 3.84 -21.60
CA ASP A 47 -18.88 3.42 -22.70
C ASP A 47 -19.70 4.58 -23.28
N ASP A 48 -20.07 5.59 -22.49
CA ASP A 48 -20.77 6.80 -22.95
C ASP A 48 -19.84 7.91 -23.46
N GLY A 49 -18.52 7.74 -23.29
CA GLY A 49 -17.49 8.66 -23.77
C GLY A 49 -17.19 9.85 -22.84
N SER A 50 -17.83 9.95 -21.68
CA SER A 50 -17.51 10.97 -20.67
C SER A 50 -16.12 10.81 -20.05
N ILE A 51 -15.60 9.58 -20.02
CA ILE A 51 -14.21 9.26 -19.67
C ILE A 51 -13.53 8.61 -20.87
N ARG A 52 -12.48 9.27 -21.39
CA ARG A 52 -11.62 8.71 -22.44
C ARG A 52 -10.34 8.14 -21.81
N PRO A 53 -10.17 6.82 -21.70
CA PRO A 53 -8.91 6.23 -21.26
C PRO A 53 -7.83 6.44 -22.31
N ILE A 54 -6.61 6.74 -21.86
CA ILE A 54 -5.46 6.95 -22.74
C ILE A 54 -4.30 6.14 -22.19
N HIS A 55 -3.82 5.18 -22.97
CA HIS A 55 -2.72 4.31 -22.58
C HIS A 55 -1.38 4.93 -22.99
N SER A 56 -0.96 5.92 -22.23
CA SER A 56 0.33 6.62 -22.39
C SER A 56 0.69 7.29 -21.07
N THR A 57 1.89 7.88 -20.99
CA THR A 57 2.35 8.64 -19.83
C THR A 57 2.61 10.08 -20.23
N LEU A 58 2.48 10.99 -19.26
CA LEU A 58 2.76 12.41 -19.46
C LEU A 58 4.24 12.61 -19.78
N LYS A 59 4.53 13.39 -20.83
CA LYS A 59 5.88 13.82 -21.23
C LYS A 59 6.19 15.20 -20.63
N TYR A 60 5.34 16.19 -20.89
CA TYR A 60 5.40 17.53 -20.30
C TYR A 60 4.07 18.28 -20.48
N TYR A 61 3.91 19.40 -19.76
CA TYR A 61 2.83 20.35 -19.99
C TYR A 61 3.31 21.48 -20.90
N GLU A 62 2.48 21.88 -21.86
CA GLU A 62 2.72 23.01 -22.74
C GLU A 62 1.66 24.09 -22.49
N VAL A 63 2.05 25.36 -22.44
CA VAL A 63 1.12 26.49 -22.34
C VAL A 63 1.38 27.42 -23.51
N THR A 64 0.35 27.68 -24.32
CA THR A 64 0.43 28.65 -25.41
C THR A 64 -0.16 29.98 -24.93
N ASN A 65 0.67 31.02 -24.95
CA ASN A 65 0.23 32.39 -24.70
C ASN A 65 0.02 33.07 -26.05
N ASP A 66 -1.23 33.40 -26.38
CA ASP A 66 -1.61 34.15 -27.59
C ASP A 66 -1.27 35.66 -27.44
N ASN A 67 -0.09 36.01 -26.89
CA ASN A 67 0.35 37.40 -26.71
C ASN A 67 1.11 37.96 -27.93
N ALA A 68 0.95 37.34 -29.10
CA ALA A 68 1.60 37.76 -30.35
C ALA A 68 0.61 38.39 -31.34
N SER A 69 -0.27 39.29 -30.89
CA SER A 69 -0.90 40.27 -31.77
C SER A 69 -0.58 41.68 -31.29
N ASN A 70 0.38 42.32 -31.99
CA ASN A 70 0.64 43.76 -31.94
C ASN A 70 -0.53 44.55 -32.59
N GLU A 71 -1.77 44.31 -32.21
CA GLU A 71 -2.91 45.10 -32.68
C GLU A 71 -3.85 45.44 -31.53
N LYS A 72 -4.05 46.76 -31.37
CA LYS A 72 -5.03 47.37 -30.49
C LYS A 72 -6.42 46.94 -30.96
N THR A 73 -6.92 45.83 -30.44
CA THR A 73 -8.31 45.44 -30.61
C THR A 73 -8.93 45.07 -29.27
N THR A 74 -10.04 45.74 -29.03
CA THR A 74 -10.89 45.73 -27.85
C THR A 74 -11.32 44.32 -27.46
N ALA A 75 -11.18 44.00 -26.17
CA ALA A 75 -11.93 42.99 -25.41
C ALA A 75 -12.14 41.62 -26.10
N ASN A 76 -11.18 40.72 -25.94
CA ASN A 76 -11.44 39.31 -25.62
C ASN A 76 -10.14 38.72 -25.06
N THR A 77 -10.07 38.60 -23.75
CA THR A 77 -8.99 37.93 -23.02
C THR A 77 -8.96 36.47 -23.45
N LYS A 78 -8.24 36.15 -24.53
CA LYS A 78 -8.01 34.75 -24.92
C LYS A 78 -7.24 34.08 -23.79
N GLN A 79 -7.89 33.12 -23.14
CA GLN A 79 -7.33 32.36 -22.05
C GLN A 79 -6.04 31.67 -22.52
N ASN A 80 -5.01 31.62 -21.67
CA ASN A 80 -3.86 30.75 -21.94
C ASN A 80 -4.36 29.32 -22.12
N GLN A 81 -4.04 28.70 -23.25
CA GLN A 81 -4.41 27.32 -23.50
C GLN A 81 -3.33 26.40 -22.93
N MET A 82 -3.73 25.45 -22.09
CA MET A 82 -2.83 24.44 -21.54
C MET A 82 -3.04 23.11 -22.26
N TYR A 83 -1.93 22.40 -22.48
CA TYR A 83 -1.92 21.09 -23.10
C TYR A 83 -1.09 20.11 -22.28
N ALA A 84 -1.56 18.87 -22.18
CA ALA A 84 -0.74 17.72 -21.80
C ALA A 84 -0.17 17.09 -23.07
N VAL A 85 1.17 17.06 -23.17
CA VAL A 85 1.85 16.31 -24.23
C VAL A 85 2.25 14.96 -23.64
N LEU A 86 1.83 13.89 -24.30
CA LEU A 86 2.06 12.52 -23.88
C LEU A 86 3.28 11.91 -24.58
N ASN A 87 3.76 10.76 -24.10
CA ASN A 87 4.94 10.09 -24.68
C ASN A 87 4.71 9.47 -26.05
N ASN A 88 3.46 9.28 -26.44
CA ASN A 88 3.03 8.93 -27.80
C ASN A 88 2.82 10.17 -28.70
N ASP A 89 3.29 11.34 -28.26
CA ASP A 89 3.16 12.65 -28.93
C ASP A 89 1.70 13.14 -29.13
N GLU A 90 0.71 12.47 -28.52
CA GLU A 90 -0.65 12.98 -28.42
C GLU A 90 -0.65 14.26 -27.58
N LYS A 91 -1.30 15.30 -28.09
CA LYS A 91 -1.46 16.60 -27.43
C LYS A 91 -2.93 16.79 -27.06
N ILE A 92 -3.17 16.94 -25.76
CA ILE A 92 -4.53 17.02 -25.20
C ILE A 92 -4.71 18.39 -24.58
N GLU A 93 -5.72 19.11 -25.04
CA GLU A 93 -6.14 20.36 -24.41
C GLU A 93 -6.73 20.08 -23.03
N ILE A 94 -6.28 20.82 -22.01
CA ILE A 94 -6.66 20.59 -20.61
C ILE A 94 -6.94 21.90 -19.89
N ASP A 95 -7.97 21.89 -19.04
CA ASP A 95 -8.25 22.99 -18.10
C ASP A 95 -7.65 22.72 -16.72
N ASN A 96 -7.63 21.45 -16.31
CA ASN A 96 -7.22 21.00 -14.98
C ASN A 96 -6.48 19.67 -15.06
N VAL A 97 -5.59 19.45 -14.09
CA VAL A 97 -4.85 18.19 -13.94
C VAL A 97 -5.04 17.66 -12.52
N ILE A 98 -5.41 16.39 -12.41
CA ILE A 98 -5.45 15.67 -11.14
C ILE A 98 -4.40 14.55 -11.19
N GLN A 99 -3.34 14.66 -10.38
CA GLN A 99 -2.30 13.65 -10.29
C GLN A 99 -2.66 12.58 -9.24
N ALA A 100 -3.38 11.54 -9.68
CA ALA A 100 -3.78 10.41 -8.86
C ALA A 100 -2.70 9.30 -8.77
N THR A 101 -1.43 9.67 -8.59
CA THR A 101 -0.26 8.77 -8.68
C THR A 101 0.13 8.10 -7.36
N GLY A 102 -0.75 8.12 -6.36
CA GLY A 102 -0.51 7.50 -5.05
C GLY A 102 0.37 8.34 -4.11
N TRP A 103 1.03 7.66 -3.17
CA TRP A 103 1.77 8.28 -2.06
C TRP A 103 3.14 7.63 -1.89
N THR A 104 4.13 8.42 -1.47
CA THR A 104 5.43 7.91 -1.01
C THR A 104 5.43 7.76 0.51
N MET A 105 5.94 6.65 1.02
CA MET A 105 6.12 6.44 2.46
C MET A 105 7.47 7.01 2.92
N GLY A 106 7.45 8.10 3.69
CA GLY A 106 8.66 8.79 4.14
C GLY A 106 8.65 9.13 5.63
N LEU A 107 9.86 9.18 6.21
CA LEU A 107 10.10 9.59 7.61
C LEU A 107 11.06 10.79 7.61
N PRO A 108 10.63 12.00 7.21
CA PRO A 108 11.51 13.15 7.03
C PRO A 108 12.18 13.61 8.34
N PHE A 109 11.55 13.32 9.48
CA PHE A 109 12.04 13.63 10.82
C PHE A 109 13.09 12.63 11.35
N PHE A 110 13.38 11.54 10.62
CA PHE A 110 14.44 10.60 11.01
C PHE A 110 15.80 11.05 10.47
N SER A 111 16.82 10.96 11.34
CA SER A 111 18.22 11.12 10.94
C SER A 111 18.62 10.01 9.95
N ARG A 112 19.72 10.24 9.23
CA ARG A 112 20.25 9.25 8.28
C ARG A 112 20.58 7.93 8.98
N ASP A 113 21.23 7.97 10.13
CA ASP A 113 21.59 6.78 10.91
C ASP A 113 20.37 5.93 11.32
N LEU A 114 19.22 6.57 11.60
CA LEU A 114 17.98 5.85 11.90
C LEU A 114 17.40 5.20 10.63
N LYS A 115 17.43 5.93 9.51
CA LYS A 115 16.96 5.43 8.21
C LYS A 115 17.80 4.25 7.73
N ASP A 116 19.13 4.31 7.85
CA ASP A 116 20.04 3.25 7.39
C ASP A 116 19.85 1.93 8.17
N LYS A 117 19.39 2.00 9.43
CA LYS A 117 19.00 0.83 10.22
C LYS A 117 17.61 0.30 9.86
N LEU A 118 16.69 1.21 9.53
CA LEU A 118 15.29 0.90 9.31
C LEU A 118 14.98 0.47 7.87
N ILE A 119 15.70 1.00 6.89
CA ILE A 119 15.40 0.88 5.47
C ILE A 119 16.58 0.16 4.83
N ASP A 120 16.27 -0.87 4.04
CA ASP A 120 17.25 -1.58 3.25
C ASP A 120 17.73 -0.68 2.09
N ASP A 121 19.03 -0.48 1.98
CA ASP A 121 19.66 0.42 1.02
C ASP A 121 19.57 -0.09 -0.42
N HIS A 122 19.47 -1.41 -0.60
CA HIS A 122 19.37 -2.04 -1.91
C HIS A 122 18.01 -1.80 -2.58
N ASP A 123 16.92 -1.87 -1.84
CA ASP A 123 15.56 -1.89 -2.42
C ASP A 123 14.52 -1.04 -1.67
N GLY A 124 14.91 -0.32 -0.62
CA GLY A 124 14.02 0.55 0.14
C GLY A 124 13.02 -0.19 1.01
N LEU A 125 13.18 -1.51 1.22
CA LEU A 125 12.27 -2.28 2.07
C LEU A 125 12.50 -1.97 3.55
N TYR A 126 11.41 -1.83 4.31
CA TYR A 126 11.47 -1.60 5.75
C TYR A 126 11.83 -2.88 6.52
N ARG A 127 12.79 -2.75 7.42
CA ARG A 127 13.32 -3.77 8.33
C ARG A 127 12.53 -3.75 9.64
N LEU A 128 11.34 -4.37 9.63
CA LEU A 128 10.44 -4.39 10.78
C LEU A 128 10.05 -5.83 11.18
N TYR A 129 10.26 -6.14 12.46
CA TYR A 129 9.67 -7.30 13.11
C TYR A 129 8.20 -7.00 13.44
N ARG A 130 7.31 -7.94 13.10
CA ARG A 130 5.85 -7.80 13.22
C ARG A 130 5.28 -6.53 12.57
N PHE A 131 5.99 -5.96 11.59
CA PHE A 131 5.62 -4.68 10.96
C PHE A 131 5.50 -3.51 11.97
N ALA A 132 6.15 -3.61 13.14
CA ALA A 132 5.96 -2.68 14.25
C ALA A 132 7.28 -2.18 14.85
N VAL A 133 8.32 -3.00 14.98
CA VAL A 133 9.57 -2.62 15.67
C VAL A 133 10.80 -3.06 14.91
N ASN A 134 11.94 -2.41 15.15
CA ASN A 134 13.25 -2.82 14.67
C ASN A 134 14.19 -3.03 15.87
N PRO A 135 14.82 -4.21 16.04
CA PRO A 135 15.65 -4.50 17.22
C PRO A 135 16.91 -3.62 17.36
N ASP A 136 17.33 -2.97 16.28
CA ASP A 136 18.45 -2.02 16.21
C ASP A 136 18.03 -0.57 16.48
N LEU A 137 16.73 -0.33 16.63
CA LEU A 137 16.10 0.95 16.97
C LEU A 137 15.26 0.79 18.26
N PRO A 138 15.90 0.63 19.43
CA PRO A 138 15.18 0.47 20.69
C PRO A 138 14.35 1.72 21.01
N ASN A 139 13.26 1.52 21.76
CA ASN A 139 12.33 2.58 22.20
C ASN A 139 11.59 3.28 21.04
N LEU A 140 11.53 2.63 19.87
CA LEU A 140 10.77 3.09 18.72
C LEU A 140 9.84 1.98 18.25
N GLY A 141 8.57 2.33 18.07
CA GLY A 141 7.57 1.44 17.51
C GLY A 141 6.65 2.18 16.55
N PHE A 142 6.06 1.42 15.64
CA PHE A 142 5.21 1.91 14.58
C PHE A 142 3.82 1.28 14.72
N VAL A 143 2.79 2.12 14.65
CA VAL A 143 1.38 1.72 14.60
C VAL A 143 0.79 2.29 13.32
N GLY A 144 0.06 1.47 12.56
CA GLY A 144 -0.53 1.87 11.28
C GLY A 144 0.50 2.11 10.15
N PHE A 145 1.77 1.75 10.37
CA PHE A 145 2.83 1.85 9.36
C PHE A 145 2.85 0.63 8.43
N ASN A 146 1.66 0.17 8.05
CA ASN A 146 1.45 -0.96 7.16
C ASN A 146 0.19 -0.71 6.31
N SER A 147 0.04 -1.49 5.24
CA SER A 147 -1.19 -1.48 4.41
C SER A 147 -1.96 -2.78 4.63
N SER A 148 -3.26 -2.69 4.94
CA SER A 148 -4.12 -3.84 5.22
C SER A 148 -5.53 -3.66 4.64
N PHE A 149 -6.36 -4.70 4.69
CA PHE A 149 -7.79 -4.62 4.33
C PHE A 149 -8.66 -4.02 5.45
N CYS A 150 -8.14 -3.90 6.67
CA CYS A 150 -8.86 -3.40 7.84
C CYS A 150 -7.95 -2.55 8.73
N THR A 151 -7.47 -1.42 8.20
CA THR A 151 -6.42 -0.59 8.81
C THR A 151 -6.66 -0.23 10.28
N VAL A 152 -7.90 0.08 10.66
CA VAL A 152 -8.27 0.39 12.05
C VAL A 152 -7.99 -0.80 12.97
N LEU A 153 -8.51 -1.98 12.60
CA LEU A 153 -8.31 -3.21 13.36
C LEU A 153 -6.84 -3.61 13.40
N SER A 154 -6.13 -3.54 12.26
CA SER A 154 -4.68 -3.83 12.22
C SER A 154 -3.88 -2.89 13.14
N SER A 155 -4.24 -1.61 13.19
CA SER A 155 -3.56 -0.63 14.04
C SER A 155 -3.84 -0.88 15.52
N GLU A 156 -5.07 -1.21 15.88
CA GLU A 156 -5.45 -1.56 17.25
C GLU A 156 -4.72 -2.81 17.76
N MET A 157 -4.56 -3.81 16.88
CA MET A 157 -3.80 -5.02 17.17
C MET A 157 -2.33 -4.73 17.44
N ILE A 158 -1.70 -3.97 16.56
CA ILE A 158 -0.30 -3.58 16.73
C ILE A 158 -0.13 -2.71 17.97
N ALA A 159 -1.07 -1.82 18.29
CA ALA A 159 -1.00 -1.00 19.50
C ALA A 159 -1.03 -1.87 20.78
N ASN A 160 -1.96 -2.84 20.85
CA ASN A 160 -2.06 -3.79 21.96
C ASN A 160 -0.80 -4.66 22.11
N TRP A 161 -0.21 -5.05 21.00
CA TRP A 161 1.04 -5.80 20.98
C TRP A 161 2.23 -4.93 21.39
N LEU A 162 2.31 -3.69 20.87
CA LEU A 162 3.45 -2.80 21.04
C LEU A 162 3.58 -2.31 22.48
N VAL A 163 2.46 -2.02 23.16
CA VAL A 163 2.52 -1.62 24.58
C VAL A 163 3.07 -2.76 25.45
N ARG A 164 2.64 -4.00 25.19
CA ARG A 164 3.17 -5.19 25.88
C ARG A 164 4.61 -5.48 25.49
N TYR A 165 5.00 -5.22 24.25
CA TYR A 165 6.39 -5.32 23.79
C TYR A 165 7.29 -4.35 24.57
N ALA A 166 6.86 -3.10 24.68
CA ALA A 166 7.61 -2.04 25.38
C ALA A 166 7.83 -2.38 26.86
N ASP A 167 6.82 -2.98 27.51
CA ASP A 167 6.87 -3.35 28.92
C ASP A 167 7.46 -4.76 29.16
N GLY A 168 7.91 -5.46 28.12
CA GLY A 168 8.44 -6.82 28.24
C GLY A 168 7.41 -7.87 28.67
N MET A 169 6.12 -7.61 28.44
CA MET A 169 4.97 -8.41 28.90
C MET A 169 4.45 -9.42 27.88
N LEU A 170 5.11 -9.57 26.74
CA LEU A 170 4.71 -10.54 25.73
C LEU A 170 5.13 -11.94 26.17
N ILE A 171 4.15 -12.87 26.24
CA ILE A 171 4.37 -14.24 26.73
C ILE A 171 5.49 -14.93 25.95
N LYS A 172 5.60 -14.65 24.64
CA LYS A 172 6.61 -15.25 23.78
C LYS A 172 7.81 -14.33 23.47
N ASN A 173 7.75 -13.02 23.73
CA ASN A 173 8.92 -12.15 23.52
C ASN A 173 9.80 -11.99 24.76
N GLY A 174 9.38 -12.47 25.93
CA GLY A 174 10.35 -12.85 26.97
C GLY A 174 11.43 -13.81 26.44
N ASP A 175 11.11 -14.59 25.41
CA ASP A 175 11.99 -15.61 24.81
C ASP A 175 12.61 -15.22 23.46
N LYS A 176 12.19 -14.11 22.81
CA LYS A 176 12.73 -13.71 21.50
C LYS A 176 13.88 -12.74 21.64
N THR A 177 15.08 -13.22 21.33
CA THR A 177 16.30 -12.42 21.28
C THR A 177 16.26 -11.43 20.11
N LYS A 178 17.05 -10.35 20.20
CA LYS A 178 17.24 -9.42 19.08
C LYS A 178 17.71 -10.13 17.80
N ASP A 179 18.52 -11.17 17.94
CA ASP A 179 19.02 -11.96 16.82
C ASP A 179 17.91 -12.76 16.13
N GLU A 180 16.95 -13.32 16.89
CA GLU A 180 15.78 -13.97 16.31
C GLU A 180 14.87 -12.98 15.58
N MET A 181 14.71 -11.76 16.10
CA MET A 181 13.98 -10.70 15.41
C MET A 181 14.66 -10.31 14.09
N ARG A 182 16.00 -10.14 14.10
CA ARG A 182 16.78 -9.88 12.87
C ARG A 182 16.66 -11.03 11.87
N ALA A 183 16.74 -12.28 12.33
CA ALA A 183 16.57 -13.45 11.48
C ALA A 183 15.17 -13.52 10.86
N ASN A 184 14.12 -13.16 11.61
CA ASN A 184 12.77 -13.05 11.08
C ASN A 184 12.67 -11.96 10.00
N ILE A 185 13.21 -10.76 10.28
CA ILE A 185 13.26 -9.65 9.33
C ILE A 185 13.92 -10.11 8.01
N ASN A 186 15.12 -10.69 8.08
CA ASN A 186 15.85 -11.14 6.90
C ASN A 186 15.06 -12.18 6.09
N ARG A 187 14.47 -13.16 6.78
CA ARG A 187 13.60 -14.16 6.12
C ARG A 187 12.42 -13.51 5.40
N MET A 188 11.78 -12.53 6.03
CA MET A 188 10.66 -11.81 5.45
C MET A 188 11.08 -10.94 4.26
N LEU A 189 12.24 -10.27 4.32
CA LEU A 189 12.79 -9.51 3.20
C LEU A 189 13.07 -10.42 2.01
N ASP A 190 13.74 -11.54 2.22
CA ASP A 190 14.06 -12.51 1.16
C ASP A 190 12.81 -13.14 0.55
N TRP A 191 11.78 -13.39 1.37
CA TRP A 191 10.50 -13.85 0.88
C TRP A 191 9.79 -12.77 0.05
N LYS A 192 9.73 -11.51 0.51
CA LYS A 192 9.15 -10.40 -0.24
C LYS A 192 9.83 -10.23 -1.59
N ARG A 193 11.16 -10.26 -1.64
CA ARG A 193 11.95 -10.12 -2.88
C ARG A 193 11.63 -11.21 -3.91
N ARG A 194 11.52 -12.47 -3.48
CA ARG A 194 11.38 -13.61 -4.39
C ARG A 194 9.94 -13.97 -4.72
N VAL A 195 9.04 -13.84 -3.75
CA VAL A 195 7.66 -14.35 -3.84
C VAL A 195 6.66 -13.23 -4.06
N ARG A 196 6.94 -12.01 -3.57
CA ARG A 196 6.01 -10.88 -3.67
C ARG A 196 6.72 -9.54 -3.96
N PRO A 197 7.41 -9.41 -5.10
CA PRO A 197 8.12 -8.18 -5.45
C PRO A 197 7.18 -6.96 -5.49
N ALA A 198 5.91 -7.13 -5.88
CA ALA A 198 4.88 -6.09 -5.87
C ALA A 198 4.62 -5.47 -4.47
N ALA A 199 5.14 -6.04 -3.38
CA ALA A 199 5.05 -5.44 -2.05
C ALA A 199 5.98 -4.23 -1.88
N SER A 200 7.01 -4.07 -2.73
CA SER A 200 7.99 -2.98 -2.68
C SER A 200 7.35 -1.59 -2.82
N VAL A 201 6.24 -1.48 -3.55
CA VAL A 201 5.43 -0.25 -3.70
C VAL A 201 5.00 0.32 -2.34
N TYR A 202 4.85 -0.53 -1.32
CA TYR A 202 4.48 -0.15 0.05
C TYR A 202 5.66 -0.25 1.02
N GLY A 203 6.90 -0.17 0.52
CA GLY A 203 8.11 -0.40 1.30
C GLY A 203 8.18 -1.82 1.90
N GLY A 204 7.43 -2.77 1.33
CA GLY A 204 7.31 -4.12 1.86
C GLY A 204 6.38 -4.26 3.08
N ASN A 205 5.65 -3.22 3.48
CA ASN A 205 4.81 -3.23 4.69
C ASN A 205 3.33 -3.56 4.42
N CYS A 206 2.99 -4.12 3.25
CA CYS A 206 1.61 -4.56 3.01
C CYS A 206 1.36 -5.96 3.59
N VAL A 207 0.46 -6.04 4.58
CA VAL A 207 0.07 -7.29 5.27
C VAL A 207 -1.23 -7.91 4.71
N ALA A 208 -1.93 -7.19 3.83
CA ALA A 208 -3.26 -7.56 3.35
C ALA A 208 -3.42 -9.03 2.89
N PRO A 209 -2.49 -9.65 2.11
CA PRO A 209 -2.67 -11.03 1.65
C PRO A 209 -2.54 -12.11 2.72
N PHE A 210 -1.91 -11.79 3.86
CA PHE A 210 -1.65 -12.70 4.96
C PHE A 210 -2.14 -12.11 6.28
N LEU A 211 -3.15 -11.25 6.20
CA LEU A 211 -3.70 -10.49 7.32
C LEU A 211 -4.05 -11.39 8.51
N HIS A 212 -4.72 -12.51 8.24
CA HIS A 212 -5.14 -13.47 9.26
C HIS A 212 -3.95 -14.14 9.95
N LEU A 213 -2.94 -14.55 9.18
CA LEU A 213 -1.70 -15.10 9.75
C LEU A 213 -0.98 -14.05 10.59
N HIS A 214 -0.88 -12.82 10.09
CA HIS A 214 -0.29 -11.72 10.84
C HIS A 214 -1.03 -11.48 12.16
N PHE A 215 -2.36 -11.54 12.15
CA PHE A 215 -3.18 -11.40 13.35
C PHE A 215 -2.95 -12.55 14.33
N ASP A 216 -2.88 -13.79 13.85
CA ASP A 216 -2.57 -14.94 14.69
C ASP A 216 -1.16 -14.82 15.31
N GLU A 217 -0.15 -14.34 14.57
CA GLU A 217 1.18 -14.09 15.14
C GLU A 217 1.13 -13.06 16.27
N ILE A 218 0.40 -11.96 16.09
CA ILE A 218 0.24 -10.92 17.10
C ILE A 218 -0.50 -11.45 18.33
N LEU A 219 -1.61 -12.16 18.14
CA LEU A 219 -2.41 -12.77 19.21
C LEU A 219 -1.59 -13.80 20.00
N ASN A 220 -0.79 -14.61 19.30
CA ASN A 220 0.11 -15.57 19.92
C ASN A 220 1.19 -14.91 20.77
N ASP A 221 1.77 -13.80 20.30
CA ASP A 221 2.82 -13.08 21.02
C ASP A 221 2.26 -12.45 22.32
N VAL A 222 1.03 -11.90 22.28
CA VAL A 222 0.36 -11.34 23.47
C VAL A 222 -0.20 -12.40 24.42
N GLY A 223 -0.23 -13.67 23.98
CA GLY A 223 -0.68 -14.78 24.82
C GLY A 223 -2.17 -15.08 24.79
N ALA A 224 -2.86 -14.72 23.71
CA ALA A 224 -4.24 -15.14 23.51
C ALA A 224 -4.34 -16.67 23.54
N THR A 225 -5.35 -17.18 24.26
CA THR A 225 -5.64 -18.62 24.30
C THR A 225 -6.55 -19.07 23.15
N LEU A 226 -7.21 -18.11 22.49
CA LEU A 226 -7.99 -18.32 21.28
C LEU A 226 -7.23 -17.81 20.05
N SER A 227 -7.33 -18.55 18.95
CA SER A 227 -6.78 -18.19 17.64
C SER A 227 -7.85 -17.50 16.77
N TYR A 228 -7.44 -16.60 15.89
CA TYR A 228 -8.35 -16.00 14.92
C TYR A 228 -8.73 -17.00 13.82
N ASP A 229 -7.84 -17.95 13.47
CA ASP A 229 -8.07 -19.15 12.64
C ASP A 229 -9.18 -18.99 11.58
N SER A 230 -8.99 -18.04 10.67
CA SER A 230 -9.93 -17.77 9.58
C SER A 230 -9.17 -17.41 8.32
N MET A 231 -8.60 -18.40 7.64
CA MET A 231 -7.76 -18.13 6.46
C MET A 231 -8.56 -17.59 5.26
N PHE A 232 -9.86 -17.89 5.17
CA PHE A 232 -10.72 -17.58 4.02
C PHE A 232 -11.93 -16.69 4.34
N GLY A 233 -12.05 -16.23 5.60
CA GLY A 233 -13.13 -15.33 6.02
C GLY A 233 -12.79 -13.86 5.80
N TYR A 234 -13.81 -13.01 5.85
CA TYR A 234 -13.60 -11.57 6.01
C TYR A 234 -13.09 -11.26 7.43
N PRO A 235 -12.36 -10.16 7.61
CA PRO A 235 -12.05 -9.66 8.95
C PRO A 235 -13.33 -9.43 9.76
N ASP A 236 -13.35 -9.96 10.99
CA ASP A 236 -14.46 -9.95 11.93
C ASP A 236 -13.94 -9.36 13.24
N ALA A 237 -14.37 -8.12 13.52
CA ALA A 237 -13.94 -7.39 14.69
C ALA A 237 -14.42 -8.02 16.01
N GLU A 238 -15.58 -8.67 16.02
CA GLU A 238 -16.11 -9.32 17.24
C GLU A 238 -15.32 -10.58 17.56
N LYS A 239 -15.01 -11.40 16.54
CA LYS A 239 -14.14 -12.56 16.71
C LYS A 239 -12.77 -12.13 17.21
N PHE A 240 -12.19 -11.08 16.65
CA PHE A 240 -10.94 -10.52 17.15
C PHE A 240 -11.04 -10.09 18.62
N GLY A 241 -12.09 -9.35 19.00
CA GLY A 241 -12.29 -8.90 20.38
C GLY A 241 -12.27 -10.08 21.36
N LYS A 242 -12.95 -11.19 21.02
CA LYS A 242 -12.93 -12.43 21.80
C LYS A 242 -11.54 -13.05 21.90
N CYS A 243 -10.77 -13.07 20.79
CA CYS A 243 -9.39 -13.55 20.80
C CYS A 243 -8.50 -12.69 21.70
N LEU A 244 -8.59 -11.36 21.59
CA LEU A 244 -7.81 -10.44 22.42
C LEU A 244 -8.20 -10.54 23.90
N ASP A 245 -9.48 -10.67 24.22
CA ASP A 245 -9.98 -10.86 25.59
C ASP A 245 -9.51 -12.16 26.23
N SER A 246 -9.15 -13.14 25.42
CA SER A 246 -8.58 -14.41 25.86
C SER A 246 -7.09 -14.33 26.24
N ALA A 247 -6.43 -13.19 25.96
CA ALA A 247 -5.06 -12.91 26.40
C ALA A 247 -5.05 -12.37 27.83
N PRO A 248 -3.92 -12.48 28.56
CA PRO A 248 -3.79 -11.82 29.85
C PRO A 248 -4.12 -10.32 29.74
N LYS A 249 -4.95 -9.84 30.67
CA LYS A 249 -5.31 -8.42 30.75
C LYS A 249 -4.05 -7.61 31.01
N TYR A 250 -3.77 -6.68 30.11
CA TYR A 250 -2.68 -5.73 30.29
C TYR A 250 -2.96 -4.83 31.48
N LYS A 251 -1.94 -4.65 32.31
CA LYS A 251 -1.89 -3.67 33.39
C LYS A 251 -0.52 -3.03 33.34
N VAL A 252 -0.50 -1.70 33.39
CA VAL A 252 0.75 -0.94 33.56
C VAL A 252 1.40 -1.42 34.86
N GLN A 253 2.68 -1.74 34.82
CA GLN A 253 3.45 -2.00 36.03
C GLN A 253 3.83 -0.64 36.64
N ASP A 254 3.53 -0.46 37.92
CA ASP A 254 3.89 0.74 38.70
C ASP A 254 5.41 0.88 38.87
#